data_AF-A0A0D3GEI6-F1
#
_entry.id   AF-A0A0D3GEI6-F1
#
_cell.length_a   1.000
_cell.length_b   1.000
_cell.length_c   1.000
_cell.angle_alpha   90.00
_cell.angle_beta   90.00
_cell.angle_gamma   90.00
#
_symmetry.space_group_name_H-M   'P 1'
#
loop_
_entity.id
_entity.type
_entity.pdbx_description
1 polymer ?
#
loop_
_entity_poly.entity_id
_entity_poly.type
_entity_poly.pdbx_seq_one_letter_code
_entity_poly.pdbx_strand_id
1 'polypeptide(L)'
;MVLVQIPMYNEREVYKLSIGAACGLSWPSDRLIVQVLDDSTDPTVKTWYDRLRKTLVQQAYPAQADMGLVELECKSWGNKGKNVKYEVRNTRKGYKAGALKEGLLRDYVRQCNYVAIFDADFQPEPDFLLRTIPYLVRNPQIGLVQAHWEFGTAGVWRISALEEAGGWKDRTTVEDMDLAVRAGLKGWKFVYLADVKVKSELPSNLKTYRHQQHRWTCGAANLFRKVGAEILFTKEVPFWWKFYLLYSFFFVRKVVAHVVPFMLYCVVIPFSVLIPEVTVPVWGVVYVPTTITLLHAIRNTSSIHFIPFWILFENVMSFHRTKAMFIGLLELGGVNEWVVTEKLGNGSNTKPASQILERPPCRFWDRWTMSEILFSIFLFFCATYNLAYGGDYYFVYIYLQAIAFLVVGIGFCGTISSNS
;
A
#
# COMPACT_ATOMS: atom_id res chain seq x y z
N MET A 1 -6.85 27.89 4.44
CA MET A 1 -7.91 26.86 4.24
C MET A 1 -7.31 25.46 4.15
N VAL A 2 -8.15 24.42 4.04
CA VAL A 2 -7.73 23.01 3.91
C VAL A 2 -8.21 22.43 2.58
N LEU A 3 -7.30 21.81 1.84
CA LEU A 3 -7.60 20.97 0.69
C LEU A 3 -7.67 19.50 1.14
N VAL A 4 -8.63 18.74 0.62
CA VAL A 4 -8.68 17.29 0.72
C VAL A 4 -8.53 16.72 -0.68
N GLN A 5 -7.49 15.93 -0.95
CA GLN A 5 -7.28 15.28 -2.24
C GLN A 5 -7.64 13.80 -2.16
N ILE A 6 -8.43 13.34 -3.14
CA ILE A 6 -8.80 11.93 -3.31
C ILE A 6 -8.44 11.50 -4.73
N PRO A 7 -7.25 10.89 -4.95
CA PRO A 7 -6.92 10.28 -6.23
C PRO A 7 -7.73 9.00 -6.45
N MET A 8 -8.34 8.88 -7.62
CA MET A 8 -9.15 7.74 -8.03
C MET A 8 -8.70 7.19 -9.39
N TYR A 9 -8.67 5.87 -9.50
CA TYR A 9 -8.52 5.11 -10.72
C TYR A 9 -9.40 3.84 -10.71
N ASN A 10 -10.56 3.95 -11.37
CA ASN A 10 -11.54 2.88 -11.59
C ASN A 10 -12.21 2.30 -10.32
N GLU A 11 -12.18 2.97 -9.15
CA GLU A 11 -12.75 2.43 -7.91
C GLU A 11 -14.28 2.62 -7.81
N ARG A 12 -15.01 1.85 -8.63
CA ARG A 12 -16.47 1.88 -8.71
C ARG A 12 -17.17 1.52 -7.41
N GLU A 13 -16.58 0.67 -6.60
CA GLU A 13 -17.21 0.09 -5.41
C GLU A 13 -17.15 1.05 -4.22
N VAL A 14 -16.15 1.93 -4.19
CA VAL A 14 -15.83 2.77 -3.01
C VAL A 14 -15.96 4.26 -3.25
N TYR A 15 -16.05 4.75 -4.50
CA TYR A 15 -16.06 6.20 -4.79
C TYR A 15 -17.10 6.97 -3.96
N LYS A 16 -18.33 6.45 -3.83
CA LYS A 16 -19.39 7.10 -3.03
C LYS A 16 -19.03 7.20 -1.56
N LEU A 17 -18.51 6.12 -0.99
CA LEU A 17 -18.15 6.06 0.43
C LEU A 17 -16.99 7.01 0.72
N SER A 18 -15.97 7.04 -0.13
CA SER A 18 -14.80 7.90 0.03
C SER A 18 -15.13 9.38 -0.15
N ILE A 19 -15.83 9.76 -1.23
CA ILE A 19 -16.27 11.15 -1.46
C ILE A 19 -17.20 11.60 -0.34
N GLY A 20 -18.13 10.74 0.08
CA GLY A 20 -19.04 11.00 1.18
C GLY A 20 -18.32 11.23 2.51
N ALA A 21 -17.35 10.39 2.86
CA ALA A 21 -16.55 10.53 4.07
C ALA A 21 -15.74 11.84 4.06
N ALA A 22 -15.11 12.19 2.93
CA ALA A 22 -14.38 13.46 2.80
C ALA A 22 -15.30 14.69 2.89
N CYS A 23 -16.49 14.66 2.26
CA CYS A 23 -17.48 15.74 2.34
C CYS A 23 -18.14 15.84 3.73
N GLY A 24 -18.11 14.74 4.49
CA GLY A 24 -18.62 14.61 5.85
C GLY A 24 -17.66 15.07 6.95
N LEU A 25 -16.43 15.47 6.60
CA LEU A 25 -15.47 16.03 7.57
C LEU A 25 -16.04 17.28 8.26
N SER A 26 -15.90 17.31 9.58
CA SER A 26 -16.31 18.41 10.45
C SER A 26 -15.28 19.53 10.36
N TRP A 27 -15.47 20.41 9.38
CA TRP A 27 -14.66 21.61 9.16
C TRP A 27 -15.54 22.71 8.55
N PRO A 28 -15.26 24.01 8.79
CA PRO A 28 -16.04 25.09 8.18
C PRO A 28 -16.07 24.94 6.64
N SER A 29 -17.28 24.88 6.07
CA SER A 29 -17.50 24.59 4.64
C SER A 29 -16.86 25.62 3.70
N ASP A 30 -16.74 26.87 4.14
CA ASP A 30 -16.04 27.96 3.45
C ASP A 30 -14.51 27.82 3.50
N ARG A 31 -13.98 26.93 4.35
CA ARG A 31 -12.54 26.69 4.55
C ARG A 31 -12.09 25.28 4.18
N LEU A 32 -12.98 24.48 3.58
CA LEU A 32 -12.71 23.13 3.10
C LEU A 32 -12.93 23.06 1.58
N ILE A 33 -11.99 22.48 0.87
CA ILE A 33 -12.14 22.11 -0.55
C ILE A 33 -11.91 20.61 -0.65
N VAL A 34 -12.85 19.86 -1.23
CA VAL A 34 -12.65 18.46 -1.58
C VAL A 34 -12.34 18.37 -3.07
N GLN A 35 -11.16 17.90 -3.41
CA GLN A 35 -10.67 17.73 -4.77
C GLN A 35 -10.58 16.24 -5.10
N VAL A 36 -11.44 15.80 -6.01
CA VAL A 36 -11.45 14.43 -6.54
C VAL A 36 -10.70 14.42 -7.86
N LEU A 37 -9.62 13.64 -7.91
CA LEU A 37 -8.71 13.55 -9.05
C LEU A 37 -8.96 12.22 -9.76
N ASP A 38 -9.74 12.24 -10.85
CA ASP A 38 -10.23 11.02 -11.51
C ASP A 38 -9.43 10.67 -12.78
N ASP A 39 -8.55 9.68 -12.65
CA ASP A 39 -7.77 9.09 -13.75
C ASP A 39 -8.46 7.87 -14.40
N SER A 40 -9.73 7.58 -14.06
CA SER A 40 -10.42 6.38 -14.50
C SER A 40 -10.49 6.27 -16.02
N THR A 41 -10.28 5.07 -16.53
CA THR A 41 -10.39 4.71 -17.96
C THR A 41 -11.48 3.68 -18.21
N ASP A 42 -12.00 3.04 -17.15
CA ASP A 42 -13.05 2.04 -17.27
C ASP A 42 -14.34 2.69 -17.81
N PRO A 43 -14.87 2.20 -18.95
CA PRO A 43 -16.13 2.69 -19.49
C PRO A 43 -17.28 2.62 -18.49
N THR A 44 -17.32 1.63 -17.59
CA THR A 44 -18.38 1.49 -16.59
C THR A 44 -18.33 2.54 -15.48
N VAL A 45 -17.17 3.16 -15.28
CA VAL A 45 -16.99 4.30 -14.36
C VAL A 45 -17.28 5.61 -15.08
N LYS A 46 -16.86 5.73 -16.34
CA LYS A 46 -17.11 6.91 -17.18
C LYS A 46 -18.52 6.97 -17.77
N THR A 47 -19.25 5.86 -17.78
CA THR A 47 -20.66 5.78 -18.20
C THR A 47 -21.45 4.95 -17.21
N TRP A 48 -22.49 5.55 -16.63
CA TRP A 48 -23.30 4.91 -15.57
C TRP A 48 -24.51 4.14 -16.11
N TYR A 49 -24.82 4.30 -17.39
CA TYR A 49 -25.89 3.62 -18.10
C TYR A 49 -25.32 2.81 -19.27
N ASP A 50 -26.04 1.77 -19.70
CA ASP A 50 -25.70 1.02 -20.91
C ASP A 50 -26.12 1.77 -22.19
N ARG A 51 -25.65 1.30 -23.36
CA ARG A 51 -25.95 1.94 -24.66
C ARG A 51 -27.45 2.06 -24.93
N LEU A 52 -28.29 1.13 -24.46
CA LEU A 52 -29.74 1.15 -24.67
C LEU A 52 -30.40 2.23 -23.81
N ARG A 53 -29.94 2.40 -22.57
CA ARG A 53 -30.42 3.42 -21.63
C ARG A 53 -29.87 4.81 -21.94
N LYS A 54 -28.77 4.93 -22.71
CA LYS A 54 -28.19 6.22 -23.11
C LYS A 54 -29.25 7.16 -23.67
N THR A 55 -30.05 6.68 -24.62
CA THR A 55 -31.08 7.49 -25.28
C THR A 55 -32.13 8.02 -24.31
N LEU A 56 -32.59 7.18 -23.38
CA LEU A 56 -33.57 7.56 -22.35
C LEU A 56 -32.99 8.57 -21.36
N VAL A 57 -31.73 8.38 -20.94
CA VAL A 57 -31.03 9.31 -20.06
C VAL A 57 -30.77 10.64 -20.76
N GLN A 58 -30.39 10.63 -22.04
CA GLN A 58 -30.20 11.85 -22.82
C GLN A 58 -31.51 12.65 -22.94
N GLN A 59 -32.66 11.97 -23.03
CA GLN A 59 -33.98 12.60 -23.06
C GLN A 59 -34.41 13.14 -21.69
N ALA A 60 -34.22 12.37 -20.62
CA ALA A 60 -34.68 12.75 -19.28
C ALA A 60 -33.73 13.72 -18.56
N TYR A 61 -32.42 13.57 -18.75
CA TYR A 61 -31.35 14.31 -18.08
C TYR A 61 -30.21 14.63 -19.06
N PRO A 62 -30.45 15.48 -20.08
CA PRO A 62 -29.48 15.77 -21.14
C PRO A 62 -28.14 16.29 -20.60
N ALA A 63 -28.18 17.08 -19.52
CA ALA A 63 -27.00 17.63 -18.88
C ALA A 63 -26.18 16.61 -18.07
N GLN A 64 -26.70 15.41 -17.76
CA GLN A 64 -26.00 14.38 -16.97
C GLN A 64 -25.65 13.14 -17.80
N ALA A 65 -26.09 13.11 -19.05
CA ALA A 65 -25.91 11.96 -19.93
C ALA A 65 -24.43 11.67 -20.17
N ASP A 66 -23.57 12.66 -20.39
CA ASP A 66 -22.16 12.37 -20.70
C ASP A 66 -21.24 12.32 -19.47
N MET A 67 -21.80 12.31 -18.25
CA MET A 67 -21.03 12.33 -17.00
C MET A 67 -20.77 10.93 -16.45
N GLY A 68 -19.58 10.72 -15.91
CA GLY A 68 -19.22 9.49 -15.19
C GLY A 68 -19.81 9.41 -13.79
N LEU A 69 -19.77 8.22 -13.18
CA LEU A 69 -20.25 7.95 -11.82
C LEU A 69 -19.60 8.90 -10.78
N VAL A 70 -18.29 9.10 -10.87
CA VAL A 70 -17.51 9.94 -9.95
C VAL A 70 -17.90 11.41 -10.09
N GLU A 71 -18.06 11.89 -11.33
CA GLU A 71 -18.47 13.27 -11.60
C GLU A 71 -19.88 13.55 -11.07
N LEU A 72 -20.82 12.63 -11.25
CA LEU A 72 -22.18 12.75 -10.74
C LEU A 72 -22.23 12.83 -9.22
N GLU A 73 -21.44 12.01 -8.53
CA GLU A 73 -21.35 12.06 -7.08
C GLU A 73 -20.78 13.41 -6.61
N CYS A 74 -19.73 13.91 -7.27
CA CYS A 74 -19.17 15.23 -6.96
C CYS A 74 -20.22 16.35 -7.15
N LYS A 75 -21.04 16.28 -8.21
CA LYS A 75 -22.13 17.25 -8.44
C LYS A 75 -23.24 17.14 -7.42
N SER A 76 -23.61 15.92 -7.02
CA SER A 76 -24.58 15.67 -5.96
C SER A 76 -24.16 16.35 -4.65
N TRP A 77 -22.89 16.23 -4.25
CA TRP A 77 -22.36 16.92 -3.07
C TRP A 77 -22.25 18.43 -3.25
N GLY A 78 -21.88 18.89 -4.46
CA GLY A 78 -21.92 20.31 -4.83
C GLY A 78 -23.30 20.93 -4.62
N ASN A 79 -24.36 20.24 -5.07
CA ASN A 79 -25.75 20.67 -4.90
C ASN A 79 -26.21 20.69 -3.43
N LYS A 80 -25.56 19.90 -2.56
CA LYS A 80 -25.74 19.92 -1.10
C LYS A 80 -24.94 21.04 -0.42
N GLY A 81 -24.34 21.95 -1.18
CA GLY A 81 -23.58 23.10 -0.67
C GLY A 81 -22.15 22.77 -0.23
N LYS A 82 -21.62 21.59 -0.59
CA LYS A 82 -20.21 21.25 -0.32
C LYS A 82 -19.31 21.76 -1.44
N ASN A 83 -18.13 22.26 -1.08
CA ASN A 83 -17.16 22.75 -2.06
C ASN A 83 -16.32 21.60 -2.63
N VAL A 84 -16.90 20.87 -3.58
CA VAL A 84 -16.28 19.73 -4.27
C VAL A 84 -15.81 20.14 -5.66
N LYS A 85 -14.59 19.74 -6.02
CA LYS A 85 -13.97 19.95 -7.34
C LYS A 85 -13.66 18.59 -7.94
N TYR A 86 -14.24 18.33 -9.11
CA TYR A 86 -13.95 17.15 -9.91
C TYR A 86 -12.93 17.54 -10.98
N GLU A 87 -11.80 16.87 -11.00
CA GLU A 87 -10.68 17.17 -11.88
C GLU A 87 -10.27 15.91 -12.64
N VAL A 88 -10.08 16.08 -13.95
CA VAL A 88 -9.55 15.06 -14.85
C VAL A 88 -8.33 15.60 -15.57
N ARG A 89 -7.47 14.70 -16.01
CA ARG A 89 -6.29 15.03 -16.80
C ARG A 89 -6.20 14.19 -18.06
N ASN A 90 -5.48 14.72 -19.04
CA ASN A 90 -5.38 14.12 -20.37
C ASN A 90 -4.40 12.94 -20.43
N THR A 91 -3.44 12.87 -19.49
CA THR A 91 -2.41 11.83 -19.48
C THR A 91 -2.28 11.23 -18.10
N ARG A 92 -2.15 9.90 -18.02
CA ARG A 92 -1.93 9.19 -16.75
C ARG A 92 -0.45 9.10 -16.36
N LYS A 93 0.37 10.04 -16.83
CA LYS A 93 1.82 10.04 -16.57
C LYS A 93 2.06 10.19 -15.06
N GLY A 94 2.87 9.29 -14.50
CA GLY A 94 3.21 9.31 -13.08
C GLY A 94 2.08 8.86 -12.14
N TYR A 95 1.01 8.24 -12.66
CA TYR A 95 -0.07 7.63 -11.88
C TYR A 95 -0.58 8.57 -10.76
N LYS A 96 -0.73 8.06 -9.54
CA LYS A 96 -1.19 8.81 -8.36
C LYS A 96 -0.36 10.07 -8.08
N ALA A 97 0.98 9.97 -8.13
CA ALA A 97 1.86 11.11 -7.90
C ALA A 97 1.63 12.24 -8.91
N GLY A 98 1.45 11.88 -10.19
CA GLY A 98 1.13 12.81 -11.26
C GLY A 98 -0.23 13.50 -11.07
N ALA A 99 -1.25 12.73 -10.70
CA ALA A 99 -2.58 13.27 -10.42
C ALA A 99 -2.55 14.27 -9.24
N LEU A 100 -1.90 13.90 -8.13
CA LEU A 100 -1.75 14.78 -6.97
C LEU A 100 -0.97 16.06 -7.31
N LYS A 101 0.09 15.94 -8.12
CA LYS A 101 0.89 17.07 -8.61
C LYS A 101 0.03 18.04 -9.42
N GLU A 102 -0.69 17.56 -10.43
CA GLU A 102 -1.54 18.39 -11.27
C GLU A 102 -2.69 19.02 -10.48
N GLY A 103 -3.26 18.27 -9.53
CA GLY A 103 -4.28 18.78 -8.61
C GLY A 103 -3.82 19.99 -7.80
N LEU A 104 -2.57 20.01 -7.35
CA LEU A 104 -2.01 21.13 -6.59
C LEU A 104 -1.75 22.39 -7.43
N LEU A 105 -1.70 22.28 -8.77
CA LEU A 105 -1.47 23.42 -9.65
C LEU A 105 -2.72 24.27 -9.91
N ARG A 106 -3.90 23.79 -9.49
CA ARG A 106 -5.17 24.50 -9.72
C ARG A 106 -5.22 25.81 -8.93
N ASP A 107 -5.75 26.88 -9.54
CA ASP A 107 -5.69 28.23 -8.94
C ASP A 107 -6.39 28.34 -7.58
N TYR A 108 -7.49 27.60 -7.38
CA TYR A 108 -8.20 27.58 -6.11
C TYR A 108 -7.43 26.89 -4.97
N VAL A 109 -6.32 26.20 -5.27
CA VAL A 109 -5.46 25.58 -4.24
C VAL A 109 -4.53 26.61 -3.61
N ARG A 110 -4.23 27.73 -4.27
CA ARG A 110 -3.30 28.77 -3.77
C ARG A 110 -3.73 29.40 -2.43
N GLN A 111 -5.02 29.31 -2.09
CA GLN A 111 -5.62 29.77 -0.83
C GLN A 111 -5.59 28.69 0.30
N CYS A 112 -5.16 27.47 -0.01
CA CYS A 112 -5.00 26.40 0.95
C CYS A 112 -3.63 26.47 1.62
N ASN A 113 -3.59 26.20 2.93
CA ASN A 113 -2.33 26.11 3.69
C ASN A 113 -1.96 24.65 3.99
N TYR A 114 -2.97 23.78 3.98
CA TYR A 114 -2.87 22.37 4.34
C TYR A 114 -3.55 21.52 3.28
N VAL A 115 -3.01 20.32 3.05
CA VAL A 115 -3.59 19.31 2.19
C VAL A 115 -3.67 17.97 2.91
N ALA A 116 -4.88 17.43 3.06
CA ALA A 116 -5.13 16.07 3.52
C ALA A 116 -5.25 15.16 2.30
N ILE A 117 -4.64 13.97 2.37
CA ILE A 117 -4.64 13.02 1.25
C ILE A 117 -5.23 11.71 1.74
N PHE A 118 -6.23 11.23 1.00
CA PHE A 118 -6.94 9.98 1.28
C PHE A 118 -6.99 9.15 0.00
N ASP A 119 -6.64 7.86 0.09
CA ASP A 119 -6.87 6.96 -1.04
C ASP A 119 -8.37 6.73 -1.27
N ALA A 120 -8.74 6.25 -2.45
CA ALA A 120 -10.13 6.05 -2.87
C ALA A 120 -10.94 5.09 -1.98
N ASP A 121 -10.29 4.27 -1.15
CA ASP A 121 -10.92 3.35 -0.20
C ASP A 121 -10.93 3.87 1.24
N PHE A 122 -10.43 5.07 1.48
CA PHE A 122 -10.31 5.61 2.84
C PHE A 122 -11.61 6.27 3.29
N GLN A 123 -11.94 6.02 4.55
CA GLN A 123 -13.10 6.60 5.23
C GLN A 123 -12.62 7.25 6.54
N PRO A 124 -12.16 8.52 6.49
CA PRO A 124 -11.79 9.25 7.69
C PRO A 124 -13.02 9.54 8.56
N GLU A 125 -12.84 9.49 9.88
CA GLU A 125 -13.88 9.92 10.82
C GLU A 125 -14.11 11.44 10.70
N PRO A 126 -15.33 11.95 10.99
CA PRO A 126 -15.67 13.36 10.79
C PRO A 126 -14.73 14.33 11.52
N ASP A 127 -14.17 13.95 12.66
CA ASP A 127 -13.29 14.78 13.49
C ASP A 127 -11.80 14.75 13.05
N PHE A 128 -11.45 14.03 11.98
CA PHE A 128 -10.06 13.82 11.55
C PHE A 128 -9.27 15.13 11.39
N LEU A 129 -9.85 16.14 10.73
CA LEU A 129 -9.18 17.44 10.53
C LEU A 129 -9.03 18.22 11.86
N LEU A 130 -10.02 18.13 12.74
CA LEU A 130 -9.99 18.76 14.07
C LEU A 130 -8.90 18.17 14.94
N ARG A 131 -8.57 16.88 14.77
CA ARG A 131 -7.53 16.19 15.53
C ARG A 131 -6.13 16.33 14.93
N THR A 132 -6.01 16.61 13.64
CA THR A 132 -4.70 16.66 12.93
C THR A 132 -4.18 18.09 12.75
N ILE A 133 -5.00 19.02 12.28
CA ILE A 133 -4.58 20.39 11.93
C ILE A 133 -4.01 21.19 13.10
N PRO A 134 -4.52 21.08 14.36
CA PRO A 134 -3.98 21.86 15.47
C PRO A 134 -2.47 21.66 15.70
N TYR A 135 -1.92 20.48 15.40
CA TYR A 135 -0.48 20.23 15.49
C TYR A 135 0.31 21.08 14.49
N LEU A 136 -0.17 21.19 13.25
CA LEU A 136 0.43 22.04 12.22
C LEU A 136 0.29 23.53 12.57
N VAL A 137 -0.85 23.95 13.11
CA VAL A 137 -1.05 25.36 13.48
C VAL A 137 -0.14 25.77 14.65
N ARG A 138 -0.01 24.90 15.67
CA ARG A 138 0.77 25.20 16.88
C ARG A 138 2.28 25.19 16.65
N ASN A 139 2.77 24.44 15.67
CA ASN A 139 4.21 24.35 15.41
C ASN A 139 4.52 24.52 13.91
N PRO A 140 5.12 25.66 13.51
CA PRO A 140 5.42 25.94 12.10
C PRO A 140 6.49 25.02 11.52
N GLN A 141 7.28 24.32 12.34
CA GLN A 141 8.31 23.36 11.87
C GLN A 141 7.72 21.99 11.47
N ILE A 142 6.45 21.73 11.80
CA ILE A 142 5.81 20.47 11.42
C ILE A 142 5.30 20.58 9.97
N GLY A 143 5.75 19.65 9.14
CA GLY A 143 5.37 19.53 7.73
C GLY A 143 4.31 18.47 7.47
N LEU A 144 4.24 17.43 8.30
CA LEU A 144 3.27 16.33 8.18
C LEU A 144 2.74 15.90 9.55
N VAL A 145 1.43 15.71 9.62
CA VAL A 145 0.77 14.95 10.69
C VAL A 145 0.20 13.67 10.08
N GLN A 146 0.74 12.54 10.51
CA GLN A 146 0.39 11.21 10.06
C GLN A 146 -0.55 10.55 11.08
N ALA A 147 -1.69 10.05 10.61
CA ALA A 147 -2.62 9.27 11.45
C ALA A 147 -2.24 7.78 11.47
N HIS A 148 -2.75 7.05 12.49
CA HIS A 148 -2.57 5.62 12.66
C HIS A 148 -3.19 4.82 11.52
N TRP A 149 -2.45 3.79 11.11
CA TRP A 149 -2.83 2.86 10.06
C TRP A 149 -3.62 1.72 10.69
N GLU A 150 -4.90 1.56 10.38
CA GLU A 150 -5.43 0.19 10.43
C GLU A 150 -4.89 -0.56 9.20
N PHE A 151 -5.05 -0.02 7.97
CA PHE A 151 -4.53 -0.68 6.76
C PHE A 151 -4.02 0.26 5.61
N GLY A 152 -3.71 1.56 5.85
CA GLY A 152 -3.21 2.51 4.82
C GLY A 152 -2.66 3.87 5.36
N THR A 153 -2.08 4.72 4.48
CA THR A 153 -1.43 6.02 4.81
C THR A 153 -2.34 7.26 4.68
N ALA A 154 -2.90 7.76 5.79
CA ALA A 154 -3.65 9.02 5.82
C ALA A 154 -2.88 10.11 6.56
N GLY A 155 -2.72 11.29 5.97
CA GLY A 155 -1.97 12.37 6.59
C GLY A 155 -2.35 13.75 6.07
N VAL A 156 -2.05 14.76 6.89
CA VAL A 156 -2.20 16.17 6.54
C VAL A 156 -0.83 16.80 6.40
N TRP A 157 -0.55 17.29 5.20
CA TRP A 157 0.65 18.02 4.85
C TRP A 157 0.44 19.52 4.96
N ARG A 158 1.46 20.24 5.39
CA ARG A 158 1.60 21.66 5.11
C ARG A 158 2.02 21.84 3.65
N ILE A 159 1.30 22.68 2.91
CA ILE A 159 1.59 22.89 1.48
C ILE A 159 2.97 23.49 1.27
N SER A 160 3.42 24.44 2.10
CA SER A 160 4.78 25.01 1.97
C SER A 160 5.88 23.96 2.16
N ALA A 161 5.70 22.98 3.06
CA ALA A 161 6.65 21.88 3.24
C ALA A 161 6.72 20.99 1.99
N LEU A 162 5.58 20.77 1.35
CA LEU A 162 5.49 20.02 0.10
C LEU A 162 6.15 20.77 -1.06
N GLU A 163 5.94 22.08 -1.16
CA GLU A 163 6.56 22.94 -2.17
C GLU A 163 8.08 23.03 -2.00
N GLU A 164 8.57 23.26 -0.79
CA GLU A 164 10.01 23.29 -0.47
C GLU A 164 10.72 21.96 -0.72
N ALA A 165 10.01 20.83 -0.52
CA ALA A 165 10.51 19.51 -0.85
C ALA A 165 10.57 19.27 -2.38
N GLY A 166 9.97 20.13 -3.21
CA GLY A 166 9.88 20.00 -4.66
C GLY A 166 8.65 19.22 -5.15
N GLY A 167 7.61 19.12 -4.32
CA GLY A 167 6.32 18.52 -4.66
C GLY A 167 6.32 17.01 -4.83
N TRP A 168 5.25 16.50 -5.45
CA TRP A 168 5.12 15.09 -5.83
C TRP A 168 6.05 14.77 -7.01
N LYS A 169 6.82 13.69 -6.88
CA LYS A 169 7.67 13.15 -7.94
C LYS A 169 7.19 11.75 -8.31
N ASP A 170 7.19 11.45 -9.59
CA ASP A 170 6.75 10.17 -10.18
C ASP A 170 7.91 9.18 -10.39
N ARG A 171 9.08 9.44 -9.80
CA ARG A 171 10.29 8.65 -9.99
C ARG A 171 10.27 7.25 -9.34
N THR A 172 9.29 6.97 -8.49
CA THR A 172 9.13 5.69 -7.78
C THR A 172 7.66 5.42 -7.45
N THR A 173 7.32 4.17 -7.14
CA THR A 173 5.98 3.70 -6.74
C THR A 173 5.64 3.91 -5.26
N VAL A 174 6.56 4.57 -4.53
CA VAL A 174 6.45 4.99 -3.12
C VAL A 174 6.65 6.51 -3.03
N GLU A 175 5.83 7.25 -3.78
CA GLU A 175 5.89 8.71 -3.90
C GLU A 175 5.75 9.44 -2.56
N ASP A 176 5.00 8.84 -1.64
CA ASP A 176 4.79 9.31 -0.26
C ASP A 176 6.07 9.24 0.56
N MET A 177 6.79 8.13 0.49
CA MET A 177 8.08 7.95 1.13
C MET A 177 9.14 8.89 0.54
N ASP A 178 9.17 9.05 -0.79
CA ASP A 178 10.08 9.99 -1.45
C ASP A 178 9.86 11.43 -0.98
N LEU A 179 8.60 11.86 -0.88
CA LEU A 179 8.26 13.18 -0.35
C LEU A 179 8.68 13.33 1.12
N ALA A 180 8.40 12.33 1.97
CA ALA A 180 8.79 12.36 3.37
C ALA A 180 10.31 12.44 3.57
N VAL A 181 11.09 11.69 2.79
CA VAL A 181 12.56 11.78 2.85
C VAL A 181 13.03 13.17 2.43
N ARG A 182 12.53 13.70 1.31
CA ARG A 182 12.92 15.05 0.83
C ARG A 182 12.54 16.16 1.80
N ALA A 183 11.32 16.14 2.34
CA ALA A 183 10.88 17.12 3.33
C ALA A 183 11.71 17.01 4.62
N GLY A 184 12.03 15.80 5.07
CA GLY A 184 12.88 15.61 6.24
C GLY A 184 14.33 16.10 6.01
N LEU A 185 14.88 15.92 4.80
CA LEU A 185 16.19 16.49 4.41
C LEU A 185 16.21 18.02 4.43
N LYS A 186 15.05 18.66 4.26
CA LYS A 186 14.84 20.11 4.40
C LYS A 186 14.64 20.55 5.85
N GLY A 187 14.70 19.63 6.81
CA GLY A 187 14.55 19.90 8.24
C GLY A 187 13.10 19.91 8.74
N TRP A 188 12.12 19.56 7.90
CA TRP A 188 10.72 19.46 8.33
C TRP A 188 10.52 18.32 9.32
N LYS A 189 9.69 18.57 10.34
CA LYS A 189 9.35 17.59 11.38
C LYS A 189 8.02 16.91 11.07
N PHE A 190 7.88 15.66 11.52
CA PHE A 190 6.68 14.85 11.33
C PHE A 190 6.13 14.42 12.69
N VAL A 191 4.80 14.43 12.82
CA VAL A 191 4.10 13.95 14.02
C VAL A 191 3.24 12.75 13.64
N TYR A 192 3.25 11.71 14.48
CA TYR A 192 2.43 10.52 14.32
C TYR A 192 1.39 10.46 15.45
N LEU A 193 0.11 10.33 15.07
CA LEU A 193 -1.02 10.23 15.99
C LEU A 193 -1.55 8.81 16.02
N ALA A 194 -1.18 8.05 17.06
CA ALA A 194 -1.54 6.63 17.21
C ALA A 194 -3.03 6.38 17.47
N ASP A 195 -3.74 7.39 17.97
CA ASP A 195 -5.15 7.35 18.39
C ASP A 195 -6.12 7.80 17.28
N VAL A 196 -5.63 8.43 16.21
CA VAL A 196 -6.43 8.84 15.05
C VAL A 196 -6.39 7.72 14.03
N LYS A 197 -7.51 7.06 13.78
CA LYS A 197 -7.61 5.94 12.84
C LYS A 197 -8.38 6.34 11.59
N VAL A 198 -7.95 5.83 10.44
CA VAL A 198 -8.67 5.94 9.17
C VAL A 198 -8.93 4.54 8.65
N LYS A 199 -10.19 4.23 8.40
CA LYS A 199 -10.61 2.93 7.86
C LYS A 199 -10.21 2.86 6.39
N SER A 200 -9.73 1.69 5.96
CA SER A 200 -9.34 1.40 4.57
C SER A 200 -9.53 -0.08 4.25
N GLU A 201 -9.57 -0.43 2.97
CA GLU A 201 -9.77 -1.81 2.52
C GLU A 201 -8.46 -2.58 2.41
N LEU A 202 -8.48 -3.83 2.91
CA LEU A 202 -7.40 -4.78 2.72
C LEU A 202 -7.51 -5.52 1.38
N PRO A 203 -6.38 -5.97 0.80
CA PRO A 203 -6.40 -6.91 -0.31
C PRO A 203 -7.21 -8.16 0.04
N SER A 204 -8.22 -8.47 -0.77
CA SER A 204 -9.13 -9.61 -0.54
C SER A 204 -8.51 -10.97 -0.89
N ASN A 205 -7.57 -10.99 -1.84
CA ASN A 205 -6.92 -12.21 -2.32
C ASN A 205 -5.39 -12.11 -2.28
N LEU A 206 -4.75 -13.27 -2.28
CA LEU A 206 -3.29 -13.39 -2.17
C LEU A 206 -2.55 -12.75 -3.35
N LYS A 207 -3.09 -12.82 -4.57
CA LYS A 207 -2.47 -12.24 -5.78
C LYS A 207 -2.35 -10.71 -5.62
N THR A 208 -3.45 -10.05 -5.27
CA THR A 208 -3.50 -8.60 -5.00
C THR A 208 -2.59 -8.22 -3.82
N TYR A 209 -2.59 -9.00 -2.74
CA TYR A 209 -1.69 -8.78 -1.61
C TYR A 209 -0.21 -8.85 -2.04
N ARG A 210 0.17 -9.84 -2.84
CA ARG A 210 1.54 -9.98 -3.36
C ARG A 210 1.95 -8.83 -4.25
N HIS A 211 1.08 -8.35 -5.14
CA HIS A 211 1.37 -7.16 -5.95
C HIS A 211 1.59 -5.93 -5.08
N GLN A 212 0.78 -5.74 -4.04
CA GLN A 212 0.96 -4.64 -3.07
C GLN A 212 2.31 -4.74 -2.34
N GLN A 213 2.65 -5.92 -1.80
CA GLN A 213 3.92 -6.15 -1.11
C GLN A 213 5.14 -6.01 -2.04
N HIS A 214 5.00 -6.45 -3.30
CA HIS A 214 6.03 -6.25 -4.32
C HIS A 214 6.30 -4.77 -4.51
N ARG A 215 5.25 -3.97 -4.75
CA ARG A 215 5.36 -2.53 -4.99
C ARG A 215 6.01 -1.80 -3.82
N TRP A 216 5.59 -2.07 -2.59
CA TRP A 216 6.15 -1.42 -1.40
C TRP A 216 7.63 -1.75 -1.19
N THR A 217 8.03 -2.99 -1.47
CA THR A 217 9.41 -3.43 -1.28
C THR A 217 10.32 -2.97 -2.42
N CYS A 218 9.89 -3.21 -3.66
CA CYS A 218 10.61 -2.80 -4.87
C CYS A 218 10.75 -1.28 -4.95
N GLY A 219 9.66 -0.54 -4.70
CA GLY A 219 9.65 0.93 -4.70
C GLY A 219 10.59 1.52 -3.66
N ALA A 220 10.61 0.98 -2.43
CA ALA A 220 11.51 1.46 -1.38
C ALA A 220 12.99 1.17 -1.68
N ALA A 221 13.31 0.00 -2.25
CA ALA A 221 14.68 -0.34 -2.66
C ALA A 221 15.17 0.52 -3.83
N ASN A 222 14.31 0.76 -4.83
CA ASN A 222 14.57 1.68 -5.93
C ASN A 222 14.76 3.12 -5.44
N LEU A 223 13.92 3.55 -4.50
CA LEU A 223 14.06 4.87 -3.87
C LEU A 223 15.42 4.98 -3.17
N PHE A 224 15.82 3.98 -2.38
CA PHE A 224 17.11 3.97 -1.69
C PHE A 224 18.28 4.25 -2.64
N ARG A 225 18.32 3.53 -3.78
CA ARG A 225 19.32 3.76 -4.83
C ARG A 225 19.30 5.20 -5.34
N LYS A 226 18.11 5.76 -5.59
CA LYS A 226 17.94 7.10 -6.18
C LYS A 226 18.28 8.24 -5.22
N VAL A 227 17.92 8.12 -3.94
CA VAL A 227 18.16 9.18 -2.95
C VAL A 227 19.44 9.00 -2.14
N GLY A 228 20.12 7.85 -2.24
CA GLY A 228 21.32 7.56 -1.44
C GLY A 228 22.40 8.62 -1.58
N ALA A 229 22.69 9.05 -2.82
CA ALA A 229 23.64 10.13 -3.09
C ALA A 229 23.13 11.49 -2.58
N GLU A 230 21.84 11.81 -2.80
CA GLU A 230 21.21 13.05 -2.31
C GLU A 230 21.35 13.18 -0.78
N ILE A 231 21.12 12.09 -0.04
CA ILE A 231 21.25 12.03 1.42
C ILE A 231 22.71 12.17 1.87
N LEU A 232 23.64 11.51 1.17
CA LEU A 232 25.05 11.55 1.55
C LEU A 232 25.64 12.96 1.41
N PHE A 233 25.34 13.64 0.30
CA PHE A 233 25.95 14.91 -0.07
C PHE A 233 25.22 16.17 0.42
N THR A 234 23.98 16.07 0.90
CA THR A 234 23.27 17.26 1.41
C THR A 234 24.00 17.90 2.60
N LYS A 235 24.00 19.23 2.69
CA LYS A 235 24.57 19.97 3.83
C LYS A 235 23.52 20.41 4.85
N GLU A 236 22.25 20.13 4.58
CA GLU A 236 21.10 20.66 5.34
C GLU A 236 20.83 19.90 6.64
N VAL A 237 21.32 18.65 6.74
CA VAL A 237 21.06 17.76 7.89
C VAL A 237 22.35 17.26 8.55
N PRO A 238 22.32 17.01 9.88
CA PRO A 238 23.49 16.53 10.61
C PRO A 238 23.85 15.10 10.20
N PHE A 239 25.13 14.76 10.41
CA PHE A 239 25.68 13.44 10.07
C PHE A 239 24.86 12.27 10.61
N TRP A 240 24.46 12.32 11.88
CA TRP A 240 23.67 11.25 12.52
C TRP A 240 22.33 11.01 11.85
N TRP A 241 21.72 12.05 11.28
CA TRP A 241 20.46 11.93 10.58
C TRP A 241 20.64 11.29 9.20
N LYS A 242 21.75 11.60 8.51
CA LYS A 242 22.16 10.89 7.28
C LYS A 242 22.44 9.41 7.55
N PHE A 243 23.19 9.13 8.62
CA PHE A 243 23.48 7.76 9.03
C PHE A 243 22.19 7.00 9.36
N TYR A 244 21.28 7.60 10.12
CA TYR A 244 19.97 7.03 10.40
C TYR A 244 19.20 6.71 9.11
N LEU A 245 19.13 7.64 8.16
CA LEU A 245 18.44 7.40 6.90
C LEU A 245 19.07 6.29 6.06
N LEU A 246 20.38 6.37 5.80
CA LEU A 246 21.08 5.41 4.95
C LEU A 246 21.15 4.02 5.58
N TYR A 247 21.59 3.95 6.84
CA TYR A 247 21.82 2.69 7.53
C TYR A 247 20.53 2.12 8.12
N SER A 248 19.87 2.84 9.04
CA SER A 248 18.71 2.27 9.76
C SER A 248 17.45 2.21 8.91
N PHE A 249 17.07 3.34 8.30
CA PHE A 249 15.79 3.47 7.60
C PHE A 249 15.78 2.76 6.25
N PHE A 250 16.86 2.84 5.45
CA PHE A 250 16.95 2.17 4.17
C PHE A 250 17.65 0.81 4.24
N PHE A 251 18.93 0.75 4.59
CA PHE A 251 19.69 -0.49 4.50
C PHE A 251 19.13 -1.58 5.42
N VAL A 252 19.03 -1.34 6.73
CA VAL A 252 18.54 -2.34 7.69
C VAL A 252 17.06 -2.66 7.43
N ARG A 253 16.20 -1.65 7.37
CA ARG A 253 14.74 -1.87 7.32
C ARG A 253 14.19 -2.25 5.94
N LYS A 254 14.84 -1.84 4.84
CA LYS A 254 14.35 -2.11 3.46
C LYS A 254 15.18 -3.13 2.68
N VAL A 255 16.38 -3.49 3.16
CA VAL A 255 17.22 -4.53 2.54
C VAL A 255 17.39 -5.71 3.51
N VAL A 256 18.09 -5.50 4.63
CA VAL A 256 18.46 -6.59 5.56
C VAL A 256 17.23 -7.29 6.12
N ALA A 257 16.19 -6.55 6.50
CA ALA A 257 14.96 -7.10 7.08
C ALA A 257 14.18 -8.02 6.14
N HIS A 258 14.45 -8.00 4.83
CA HIS A 258 13.83 -8.92 3.86
C HIS A 258 14.77 -10.08 3.53
N VAL A 259 16.06 -9.79 3.33
CA VAL A 259 17.07 -10.79 2.95
C VAL A 259 17.37 -11.76 4.09
N VAL A 260 17.57 -11.28 5.31
CA VAL A 260 18.03 -12.13 6.43
C VAL A 260 17.01 -13.21 6.79
N PRO A 261 15.71 -12.91 6.96
CA PRO A 261 14.73 -13.96 7.22
C PRO A 261 14.70 -14.99 6.09
N PHE A 262 14.65 -14.56 4.83
CA PHE A 262 14.64 -15.49 3.70
C PHE A 262 15.90 -16.37 3.68
N MET A 263 17.08 -15.77 3.74
CA MET A 263 18.35 -16.50 3.66
C MET A 263 18.50 -17.45 4.85
N LEU A 264 18.19 -17.02 6.07
CA LEU A 264 18.36 -17.86 7.25
C LEU A 264 17.38 -19.05 7.23
N TYR A 265 16.09 -18.75 7.10
CA TYR A 265 15.01 -19.73 7.32
C TYR A 265 14.72 -20.62 6.13
N CYS A 266 14.91 -20.11 4.92
CA CYS A 266 14.53 -20.79 3.69
C CYS A 266 15.75 -21.32 2.92
N VAL A 267 16.96 -20.86 3.22
CA VAL A 267 18.19 -21.27 2.50
C VAL A 267 19.20 -21.93 3.44
N VAL A 268 19.75 -21.19 4.42
CA VAL A 268 20.83 -21.65 5.30
C VAL A 268 20.42 -22.87 6.11
N ILE A 269 19.25 -22.87 6.77
CA ILE A 269 18.78 -24.04 7.54
C ILE A 269 18.60 -25.27 6.64
N PRO A 270 17.83 -25.23 5.53
CA PRO A 270 17.72 -26.37 4.62
C PRO A 270 19.04 -26.86 4.03
N PHE A 271 19.97 -25.97 3.68
CA PHE A 271 21.28 -26.38 3.17
C PHE A 271 22.20 -26.94 4.25
N SER A 272 22.14 -26.45 5.49
CA SER A 272 22.95 -26.96 6.60
C SER A 272 22.68 -28.43 6.89
N VAL A 273 21.44 -28.87 6.65
CA VAL A 273 21.05 -30.27 6.76
C VAL A 273 21.73 -31.17 5.71
N LEU A 274 22.04 -30.62 4.53
CA LEU A 274 22.67 -31.36 3.43
C LEU A 274 24.20 -31.40 3.56
N ILE A 275 24.78 -30.53 4.38
CA ILE A 275 26.23 -30.34 4.53
C ILE A 275 26.57 -30.47 6.02
N PRO A 276 26.94 -31.68 6.49
CA PRO A 276 27.16 -31.96 7.92
C PRO A 276 28.19 -31.05 8.61
N GLU A 277 29.11 -30.46 7.85
CA GLU A 277 30.14 -29.54 8.36
C GLU A 277 29.58 -28.16 8.73
N VAL A 278 28.39 -27.79 8.26
CA VAL A 278 27.79 -26.48 8.50
C VAL A 278 27.00 -26.51 9.80
N THR A 279 27.59 -25.95 10.85
CA THR A 279 26.90 -25.76 12.14
C THR A 279 26.22 -24.39 12.17
N VAL A 280 24.90 -24.39 12.34
CA VAL A 280 24.14 -23.14 12.49
C VAL A 280 24.04 -22.78 13.99
N PRO A 281 24.39 -21.55 14.39
CA PRO A 281 24.37 -21.18 15.80
C PRO A 281 22.95 -21.17 16.37
N VAL A 282 22.76 -21.87 17.49
CA VAL A 282 21.47 -22.01 18.19
C VAL A 282 20.82 -20.67 18.52
N TRP A 283 21.62 -19.65 18.87
CA TRP A 283 21.09 -18.33 19.18
C TRP A 283 20.38 -17.66 17.99
N GLY A 284 20.83 -17.93 16.76
CA GLY A 284 20.24 -17.35 15.55
C GLY A 284 18.94 -18.03 15.13
N VAL A 285 18.84 -19.35 15.35
CA VAL A 285 17.68 -20.16 14.91
C VAL A 285 16.61 -20.28 15.99
N VAL A 286 16.99 -20.21 17.27
CA VAL A 286 16.07 -20.44 18.39
C VAL A 286 15.88 -19.18 19.24
N TYR A 287 16.95 -18.58 19.76
CA TYR A 287 16.80 -17.50 20.75
C TYR A 287 16.28 -16.19 20.14
N VAL A 288 16.89 -15.71 19.06
CA VAL A 288 16.44 -14.49 18.36
C VAL A 288 14.98 -14.63 17.88
N PRO A 289 14.59 -15.73 17.21
CA PRO A 289 13.23 -15.86 16.67
C PRO A 289 12.18 -16.03 17.77
N THR A 290 12.51 -16.79 18.82
CA THR A 290 11.63 -16.95 19.99
C THR A 290 11.42 -15.61 20.69
N THR A 291 12.49 -14.83 20.87
CA THR A 291 12.39 -13.49 21.48
C THR A 291 11.50 -12.56 20.66
N ILE A 292 11.69 -12.50 19.34
CA ILE A 292 10.86 -11.69 18.43
C ILE A 292 9.39 -12.15 18.50
N THR A 293 9.17 -13.46 18.51
CA THR A 293 7.83 -14.06 18.60
C THR A 293 7.14 -13.71 19.90
N LEU A 294 7.84 -13.80 21.04
CA LEU A 294 7.32 -13.44 22.36
C LEU A 294 6.98 -11.95 22.44
N LEU A 295 7.85 -11.07 21.94
CA LEU A 295 7.58 -9.63 21.89
C LEU A 295 6.33 -9.31 21.05
N HIS A 296 6.13 -10.02 19.93
CA HIS A 296 4.90 -9.89 19.14
C HIS A 296 3.66 -10.42 19.88
N ALA A 297 3.78 -11.56 20.56
CA ALA A 297 2.70 -12.18 21.32
C ALA A 297 2.22 -11.29 22.47
N ILE A 298 3.14 -10.66 23.20
CA ILE A 298 2.84 -9.72 24.29
C ILE A 298 2.05 -8.51 23.78
N ARG A 299 2.40 -8.00 22.58
CA ARG A 299 1.74 -6.83 22.00
C ARG A 299 0.30 -7.11 21.56
N ASN A 300 0.03 -8.33 21.09
CA ASN A 300 -1.23 -8.70 20.44
C ASN A 300 -1.77 -10.03 21.02
N THR A 301 -2.15 -10.02 22.29
CA THR A 301 -2.55 -11.22 23.04
C THR A 301 -3.76 -11.95 22.44
N SER A 302 -4.69 -11.23 21.81
CA SER A 302 -5.86 -11.79 21.13
C SER A 302 -5.51 -12.68 19.93
N SER A 303 -4.32 -12.52 19.34
CA SER A 303 -3.94 -13.14 18.07
C SER A 303 -2.83 -14.19 18.21
N ILE A 304 -2.54 -14.64 19.44
CA ILE A 304 -1.44 -15.58 19.73
C ILE A 304 -1.59 -16.90 18.94
N HIS A 305 -2.82 -17.39 18.79
CA HIS A 305 -3.10 -18.64 18.06
C HIS A 305 -2.76 -18.57 16.56
N PHE A 306 -2.65 -17.37 15.98
CA PHE A 306 -2.24 -17.19 14.58
C PHE A 306 -0.73 -17.10 14.38
N ILE A 307 0.05 -16.91 15.44
CA ILE A 307 1.49 -16.65 15.36
C ILE A 307 2.27 -17.74 14.60
N PRO A 308 2.06 -19.05 14.85
CA PRO A 308 2.81 -20.08 14.11
C PRO A 308 2.54 -20.03 12.60
N PHE A 309 1.29 -19.85 12.20
CA PHE A 309 0.90 -19.71 10.79
C PHE A 309 1.44 -18.43 10.18
N TRP A 310 1.42 -17.33 10.94
CA TRP A 310 1.97 -16.05 10.53
C TRP A 310 3.47 -16.12 10.27
N ILE A 311 4.25 -16.80 11.12
CA ILE A 311 5.70 -16.97 10.93
C ILE A 311 5.99 -17.74 9.64
N LEU A 312 5.32 -18.87 9.42
CA LEU A 312 5.49 -19.67 8.21
C LEU A 312 5.12 -18.87 6.95
N PHE A 313 4.01 -18.12 7.02
CA PHE A 313 3.55 -17.24 5.94
C PHE A 313 4.54 -16.10 5.68
N GLU A 314 5.05 -15.44 6.72
CA GLU A 314 6.03 -14.35 6.60
C GLU A 314 7.34 -14.84 5.98
N ASN A 315 7.75 -16.09 6.26
CA ASN A 315 8.90 -16.73 5.60
C ASN A 315 8.65 -16.94 4.10
N VAL A 316 7.47 -17.39 3.69
CA VAL A 316 7.11 -17.44 2.25
C VAL A 316 7.10 -16.03 1.64
N MET A 317 6.52 -15.06 2.34
CA MET A 317 6.50 -13.66 1.88
C MET A 317 7.90 -13.02 1.89
N SER A 318 8.85 -13.49 2.69
CA SER A 318 10.24 -13.03 2.68
C SER A 318 10.94 -13.37 1.37
N PHE A 319 10.62 -14.51 0.73
CA PHE A 319 11.09 -14.84 -0.62
C PHE A 319 10.59 -13.82 -1.64
N HIS A 320 9.28 -13.55 -1.64
CA HIS A 320 8.66 -12.59 -2.55
C HIS A 320 9.22 -11.16 -2.36
N ARG A 321 9.38 -10.72 -1.10
CA ARG A 321 9.97 -9.41 -0.76
C ARG A 321 11.45 -9.33 -1.11
N THR A 322 12.23 -10.39 -0.90
CA THR A 322 13.65 -10.43 -1.29
C THR A 322 13.82 -10.28 -2.81
N LYS A 323 13.03 -11.01 -3.60
CA LYS A 323 13.01 -10.86 -5.06
C LYS A 323 12.65 -9.43 -5.47
N ALA A 324 11.59 -8.86 -4.89
CA ALA A 324 11.16 -7.49 -5.16
C ALA A 324 12.24 -6.45 -4.80
N MET A 325 12.92 -6.65 -3.67
CA MET A 325 14.00 -5.78 -3.21
C MET A 325 15.16 -5.75 -4.22
N PHE A 326 15.63 -6.91 -4.68
CA PHE A 326 16.71 -6.96 -5.68
C PHE A 326 16.30 -6.34 -7.01
N ILE A 327 15.07 -6.59 -7.47
CA ILE A 327 14.51 -5.95 -8.68
C ILE A 327 14.56 -4.42 -8.54
N GLY A 328 14.11 -3.90 -7.40
CA GLY A 328 14.13 -2.46 -7.10
C GLY A 328 15.54 -1.88 -7.03
N LEU A 329 16.46 -2.55 -6.34
CA LEU A 329 17.83 -2.08 -6.14
C LEU A 329 18.67 -2.10 -7.43
N LEU A 330 18.41 -3.08 -8.31
CA LEU A 330 19.14 -3.26 -9.57
C LEU A 330 18.42 -2.63 -10.79
N GLU A 331 17.27 -1.98 -10.58
CA GLU A 331 16.44 -1.39 -11.64
C GLU A 331 16.10 -2.37 -12.78
N LEU A 332 15.79 -3.62 -12.42
CA LEU A 332 15.40 -4.66 -13.40
C LEU A 332 13.98 -4.39 -13.96
N GLY A 333 13.55 -5.14 -14.97
CA GLY A 333 12.22 -4.99 -15.56
C GLY A 333 11.08 -5.06 -14.52
N GLY A 334 10.06 -4.21 -14.67
CA GLY A 334 8.87 -4.18 -13.79
C GLY A 334 8.93 -3.25 -12.57
N VAL A 335 10.04 -2.54 -12.36
CA VAL A 335 10.24 -1.66 -11.17
C VAL A 335 9.21 -0.52 -11.06
N ASN A 336 8.73 -0.02 -12.19
CA ASN A 336 7.72 1.05 -12.25
C ASN A 336 6.33 0.53 -12.64
N GLU A 337 6.11 -0.79 -12.62
CA GLU A 337 4.83 -1.37 -12.96
C GLU A 337 3.82 -1.08 -11.84
N TRP A 338 2.82 -0.26 -12.15
CA TRP A 338 1.74 0.07 -11.24
C TRP A 338 0.51 -0.79 -11.56
N VAL A 339 0.41 -1.93 -10.89
CA VAL A 339 -0.81 -2.75 -10.89
C VAL A 339 -1.74 -2.26 -9.78
N VAL A 340 -2.97 -1.92 -10.15
CA VAL A 340 -3.97 -1.38 -9.23
C VAL A 340 -4.51 -2.49 -8.35
N THR A 341 -4.61 -2.21 -7.05
CA THR A 341 -5.23 -3.11 -6.08
C THR A 341 -6.74 -2.96 -6.20
N GLU A 342 -7.42 -3.99 -6.71
CA GLU A 342 -8.87 -4.00 -6.81
C GLU A 342 -9.51 -3.78 -5.43
N LYS A 343 -10.53 -2.90 -5.39
CA LYS A 343 -11.30 -2.54 -4.19
C LYS A 343 -12.70 -3.12 -4.33
N LEU A 344 -13.21 -3.73 -3.26
CA LEU A 344 -14.45 -4.52 -3.34
C LEU A 344 -15.66 -3.83 -2.70
N GLY A 345 -15.44 -2.75 -1.94
CA GLY A 345 -16.53 -2.07 -1.22
C GLY A 345 -17.01 -2.87 -0.01
N ASN A 346 -17.87 -2.23 0.79
CA ASN A 346 -18.66 -2.94 1.81
C ASN A 346 -19.72 -3.79 1.11
N GLY A 347 -19.43 -5.09 0.89
CA GLY A 347 -20.38 -6.08 0.40
C GLY A 347 -21.49 -6.38 1.42
N SER A 348 -22.41 -5.43 1.62
CA SER A 348 -23.61 -5.59 2.43
C SER A 348 -24.77 -4.86 1.75
N ASN A 349 -25.60 -5.67 1.08
CA ASN A 349 -26.91 -5.39 0.47
C ASN A 349 -26.98 -4.68 -0.90
N THR A 350 -27.76 -5.32 -1.78
CA THR A 350 -28.19 -4.95 -3.14
C THR A 350 -27.14 -4.97 -4.26
N LYS A 351 -26.97 -6.15 -4.88
CA LYS A 351 -26.49 -6.25 -6.27
C LYS A 351 -27.59 -5.74 -7.21
N PRO A 352 -27.38 -4.69 -8.03
CA PRO A 352 -28.29 -4.37 -9.12
C PRO A 352 -28.23 -5.46 -10.20
N ALA A 353 -29.38 -5.75 -10.81
CA ALA A 353 -29.61 -6.85 -11.76
C ALA A 353 -28.75 -6.85 -13.05
N SER A 354 -27.80 -5.92 -13.23
CA SER A 354 -26.92 -5.85 -14.41
C SER A 354 -25.61 -6.65 -14.28
N GLN A 355 -25.42 -7.43 -13.21
CA GLN A 355 -24.19 -8.20 -12.95
C GLN A 355 -24.11 -9.59 -13.61
N ILE A 356 -25.03 -9.95 -14.52
CA ILE A 356 -24.96 -11.23 -15.24
C ILE A 356 -24.26 -11.02 -16.60
N LEU A 357 -23.02 -10.54 -16.57
CA LEU A 357 -22.09 -10.81 -17.66
C LEU A 357 -21.09 -11.83 -17.10
N GLU A 358 -21.37 -13.10 -17.35
CA GLU A 358 -20.58 -14.24 -16.92
C GLU A 358 -19.12 -14.05 -17.37
N ARG A 359 -18.24 -13.66 -16.44
CA ARG A 359 -16.79 -13.79 -16.65
C ARG A 359 -16.44 -15.28 -16.59
N PRO A 360 -15.55 -15.78 -17.46
CA PRO A 360 -15.20 -17.19 -17.48
C PRO A 360 -14.68 -17.62 -16.10
N PRO A 361 -15.04 -18.83 -15.62
CA PRO A 361 -14.59 -19.29 -14.32
C PRO A 361 -13.06 -19.35 -14.29
N CYS A 362 -12.45 -18.63 -13.33
CA CYS A 362 -11.01 -18.71 -13.08
C CYS A 362 -10.64 -20.17 -12.84
N ARG A 363 -9.71 -20.71 -13.61
CA ARG A 363 -9.27 -22.09 -13.42
C ARG A 363 -8.42 -22.11 -12.15
N PHE A 364 -8.53 -23.17 -11.35
CA PHE A 364 -7.75 -23.34 -10.12
C PHE A 364 -6.23 -23.16 -10.34
N TRP A 365 -5.75 -23.54 -11.53
CA TRP A 365 -4.34 -23.46 -11.96
C TRP A 365 -3.87 -22.04 -12.28
N ASP A 366 -4.78 -21.08 -12.53
CA ASP A 366 -4.44 -19.69 -12.82
C ASP A 366 -3.86 -18.96 -11.60
N ARG A 367 -4.00 -19.56 -10.41
CA ARG A 367 -3.48 -19.06 -9.13
C ARG A 367 -2.11 -19.63 -8.78
N TRP A 368 -1.62 -20.57 -9.59
CA TRP A 368 -0.40 -21.30 -9.26
C TRP A 368 0.83 -20.44 -9.46
N THR A 369 1.74 -20.50 -8.48
CA THR A 369 3.04 -19.84 -8.58
C THR A 369 4.15 -20.88 -8.60
N MET A 370 4.76 -21.03 -9.77
CA MET A 370 5.76 -22.06 -10.03
C MET A 370 6.99 -21.93 -9.13
N SER A 371 7.44 -20.72 -8.81
CA SER A 371 8.61 -20.51 -7.95
C SER A 371 8.43 -21.09 -6.56
N GLU A 372 7.27 -20.91 -5.95
CA GLU A 372 6.95 -21.38 -4.60
C GLU A 372 6.75 -22.89 -4.58
N ILE A 373 6.17 -23.47 -5.65
CA ILE A 373 6.04 -24.92 -5.81
C ILE A 373 7.43 -25.57 -5.95
N LEU A 374 8.30 -25.03 -6.81
CA LEU A 374 9.67 -25.53 -6.96
C LEU A 374 10.46 -25.42 -5.65
N PHE A 375 10.31 -24.31 -4.94
CA PHE A 375 10.95 -24.12 -3.64
C PHE A 375 10.40 -25.09 -2.59
N SER A 376 9.10 -25.37 -2.61
CA SER A 376 8.48 -26.39 -1.76
C SER A 376 9.08 -27.78 -2.00
N ILE A 377 9.26 -28.19 -3.26
CA ILE A 377 9.88 -29.48 -3.61
C ILE A 377 11.30 -29.56 -3.05
N PHE A 378 12.10 -28.49 -3.19
CA PHE A 378 13.44 -28.41 -2.61
C PHE A 378 13.42 -28.57 -1.08
N LEU A 379 12.51 -27.90 -0.39
CA LEU A 379 12.40 -28.01 1.07
C LEU A 379 11.96 -29.42 1.50
N PHE A 380 11.02 -30.05 0.76
CA PHE A 380 10.61 -31.43 1.02
C PHE A 380 11.79 -32.41 0.87
N PHE A 381 12.63 -32.21 -0.14
CA PHE A 381 13.86 -32.99 -0.32
C PHE A 381 14.79 -32.83 0.89
N CYS A 382 15.07 -31.59 1.31
CA CYS A 382 15.93 -31.33 2.47
C CYS A 382 15.36 -31.93 3.77
N ALA A 383 14.06 -31.78 4.02
CA ALA A 383 13.41 -32.33 5.21
C ALA A 383 13.49 -33.86 5.26
N THR A 384 13.26 -34.51 4.11
CA THR A 384 13.30 -35.97 3.99
C THR A 384 14.74 -36.49 4.16
N TYR A 385 15.72 -35.76 3.61
CA TYR A 385 17.13 -36.07 3.83
C TYR A 385 17.51 -35.98 5.32
N ASN A 386 17.12 -34.91 6.01
CA ASN A 386 17.35 -34.75 7.45
C ASN A 386 16.69 -35.86 8.26
N LEU A 387 15.46 -36.24 7.93
CA LEU A 387 14.74 -37.30 8.62
C LEU A 387 15.44 -38.66 8.48
N ALA A 388 16.01 -38.94 7.30
CA ALA A 388 16.66 -40.21 7.01
C ALA A 388 18.11 -40.30 7.54
N TYR A 389 18.86 -39.20 7.51
CA TYR A 389 20.31 -39.21 7.75
C TYR A 389 20.78 -38.23 8.83
N GLY A 390 19.90 -37.33 9.29
CA GLY A 390 20.22 -36.31 10.30
C GLY A 390 20.14 -36.84 11.73
N GLY A 391 20.92 -36.21 12.62
CA GLY A 391 20.88 -36.43 14.07
C GLY A 391 20.12 -35.33 14.84
N ASP A 392 19.51 -34.38 14.12
CA ASP A 392 18.77 -33.23 14.67
C ASP A 392 17.29 -33.26 14.27
N TYR A 393 16.53 -32.28 14.78
CA TYR A 393 15.09 -32.17 14.56
C TYR A 393 14.71 -31.05 13.57
N TYR A 394 15.64 -30.59 12.73
CA TYR A 394 15.34 -29.51 11.77
C TYR A 394 14.28 -29.91 10.74
N PHE A 395 14.13 -31.20 10.43
CA PHE A 395 13.12 -31.73 9.52
C PHE A 395 11.70 -31.27 9.89
N VAL A 396 11.38 -31.16 11.19
CA VAL A 396 10.05 -30.73 11.65
C VAL A 396 9.73 -29.33 11.13
N TYR A 397 10.66 -28.40 11.34
CA TYR A 397 10.53 -27.04 10.85
C TYR A 397 10.53 -26.98 9.32
N ILE A 398 11.45 -27.70 8.66
CA ILE A 398 11.57 -27.67 7.19
C ILE A 398 10.32 -28.24 6.52
N TYR A 399 9.70 -29.31 7.06
CA TYR A 399 8.42 -29.82 6.56
C TYR A 399 7.29 -28.80 6.71
N LEU A 400 7.16 -28.14 7.86
CA LEU A 400 6.16 -27.09 8.07
C LEU A 400 6.35 -25.94 7.07
N GLN A 401 7.61 -25.54 6.82
CA GLN A 401 7.93 -24.52 5.83
C GLN A 401 7.63 -25.00 4.40
N ALA A 402 7.94 -26.24 4.05
CA ALA A 402 7.66 -26.83 2.74
C ALA A 402 6.16 -26.85 2.45
N ILE A 403 5.34 -27.24 3.44
CA ILE A 403 3.88 -27.21 3.35
C ILE A 403 3.38 -25.78 3.15
N ALA A 404 3.92 -24.80 3.89
CA ALA A 404 3.54 -23.41 3.73
C ALA A 404 3.81 -22.88 2.31
N PHE A 405 5.00 -23.17 1.75
CA PHE A 405 5.32 -22.84 0.36
C PHE A 405 4.39 -23.55 -0.64
N LEU A 406 4.01 -24.81 -0.39
CA LEU A 406 3.07 -25.53 -1.24
C LEU A 406 1.68 -24.89 -1.23
N VAL A 407 1.13 -24.63 -0.03
CA VAL A 407 -0.21 -24.04 0.16
C VAL A 407 -0.31 -22.67 -0.49
N VAL A 408 0.72 -21.83 -0.34
CA VAL A 408 0.80 -20.53 -1.02
C VAL A 408 1.00 -20.72 -2.52
N GLY A 409 1.85 -21.67 -2.93
CA GLY A 409 2.19 -21.95 -4.32
C GLY A 409 1.03 -22.45 -5.17
N ILE A 410 0.14 -23.28 -4.62
CA ILE A 410 -1.11 -23.72 -5.30
C ILE A 410 -2.23 -22.66 -5.21
N GLY A 411 -1.99 -21.55 -4.51
CA GLY A 411 -2.96 -20.47 -4.37
C GLY A 411 -4.13 -20.79 -3.43
N PHE A 412 -3.96 -21.65 -2.42
CA PHE A 412 -5.04 -22.00 -1.49
C PHE A 412 -5.35 -20.88 -0.47
N CYS A 413 -4.49 -19.86 -0.35
CA CYS A 413 -4.70 -18.74 0.58
C CYS A 413 -5.60 -17.62 0.00
N GLY A 414 -6.45 -17.04 0.86
CA GLY A 414 -7.32 -15.90 0.54
C GLY A 414 -8.66 -16.29 -0.10
N THR A 415 -9.58 -15.33 -0.23
CA THR A 415 -10.91 -15.61 -0.78
C THR A 415 -10.83 -16.04 -2.24
N ILE A 416 -11.54 -17.11 -2.59
CA ILE A 416 -11.78 -17.50 -3.99
C ILE A 416 -12.86 -16.54 -4.50
N SER A 417 -12.46 -15.42 -5.12
CA SER A 417 -13.41 -14.58 -5.86
C SER A 417 -13.45 -15.05 -7.30
N SER A 418 -14.65 -15.07 -7.90
CA SER A 418 -14.86 -15.38 -9.32
C SER A 418 -14.34 -14.26 -10.27
N ASN A 419 -13.60 -13.27 -9.74
CA ASN A 419 -13.20 -12.06 -10.45
C ASN A 419 -11.70 -12.01 -10.80
N SER A 420 -10.90 -13.04 -10.48
CA SER A 420 -9.42 -12.99 -10.48
C SER A 420 -8.71 -13.26 -11.81
#